data_AF-A0A7S4J6L0-F1
#
_entry.id   AF-A0A7S4J6L0-F1
#
_cell.length_a   1.000
_cell.length_b   1.000
_cell.length_c   1.000
_cell.angle_alpha   90.00
_cell.angle_beta   90.00
_cell.angle_gamma   90.00
#
_symmetry.space_group_name_H-M   'P 1'
#
loop_
_entity.id
_entity.type
_entity.pdbx_description
1 polymer ?
#
loop_
_entity_poly.entity_id
_entity_poly.type
_entity_poly.pdbx_seq_one_letter_code
_entity_poly.pdbx_strand_id
1 'polypeptide(L)'
;RCFCNAGWAGDDCAAALTCPSGCRQHGVCAYGLCFCDPGWSGPDCDQLVPCPNGCSGHGTCSLARCFCDDGWRGADCALPAPVEATGAMALWTVILLQAPMVVLGGLLGWGVKHASDSRQRRKMREILQQEAQRPFISGLPPN
;
A
#
# COMPACT_ATOMS: atom_id res chain seq x y z
N ARG A 1 10.44 34.24 44.74
CA ARG A 1 10.59 32.88 44.16
C ARG A 1 10.20 32.94 42.69
N CYS A 2 11.03 32.43 41.80
CA CYS A 2 10.80 32.40 40.36
C CYS A 2 10.05 31.14 39.93
N PHE A 3 9.29 31.21 38.83
CA PHE A 3 8.73 30.04 38.15
C PHE A 3 9.57 29.80 36.89
N CYS A 4 10.27 28.68 36.85
CA CYS A 4 11.18 28.36 35.75
C CYS A 4 10.46 27.74 34.56
N ASN A 5 11.00 27.96 33.36
CA ASN A 5 10.56 27.28 32.14
C ASN A 5 10.91 25.78 32.20
N ALA A 6 10.24 24.97 31.37
CA ALA A 6 10.48 23.53 31.31
C ALA A 6 11.97 23.22 31.06
N GLY A 7 12.53 22.30 31.85
CA GLY A 7 13.94 21.92 31.76
C GLY A 7 14.91 22.82 32.53
N TRP A 8 14.45 23.80 33.31
CA TRP A 8 15.28 24.68 34.12
C TRP A 8 14.88 24.67 35.59
N ALA A 9 15.85 24.82 36.48
CA ALA A 9 15.71 24.79 37.93
C ALA A 9 16.68 25.77 38.62
N GLY A 10 16.57 25.89 39.95
CA GLY A 10 17.35 26.81 40.76
C GLY A 10 16.58 28.07 41.18
N ASP A 11 17.12 28.82 42.14
CA ASP A 11 16.48 30.03 42.67
C ASP A 11 16.37 31.15 41.62
N ASP A 12 17.25 31.13 40.62
CA ASP A 12 17.35 32.07 39.50
C ASP A 12 17.07 31.42 38.13
N CYS A 13 16.65 30.14 38.11
CA CYS A 13 16.43 29.35 36.89
C CYS A 13 17.66 29.21 35.98
N ALA A 14 18.89 29.40 36.49
CA ALA A 14 20.12 29.30 35.69
C ALA A 14 20.62 27.85 35.50
N ALA A 15 20.09 26.88 36.24
CA ALA A 15 20.52 25.49 36.15
C ALA A 15 19.62 24.69 35.20
N ALA A 16 20.20 24.06 34.18
CA ALA A 16 19.49 23.10 33.36
C ALA A 16 19.22 21.81 34.16
N LEU A 17 18.01 21.27 34.04
CA LEU A 17 17.66 19.96 34.59
C LEU A 17 18.44 18.88 33.85
N THR A 18 19.25 18.12 34.58
CA THR A 18 20.02 17.01 34.04
C THR A 18 19.23 15.71 34.15
N CYS A 19 19.44 14.80 33.20
CA CYS A 19 18.80 13.50 33.27
C CYS A 19 19.56 12.56 34.20
N PRO A 20 18.82 11.74 34.97
CA PRO A 20 19.42 10.77 35.86
C PRO A 20 20.24 9.75 35.04
N SER A 21 21.50 9.55 35.47
CA SER A 21 22.46 8.63 34.84
C SER A 21 22.67 8.82 33.33
N GLY A 22 22.35 10.01 32.80
CA GLY A 22 22.39 10.31 31.37
C GLY A 22 21.51 9.38 30.52
N CYS A 23 20.38 8.90 31.07
CA CYS A 23 19.48 7.93 30.42
C CYS A 23 20.19 6.62 30.00
N ARG A 24 21.30 6.29 30.67
CA ARG A 24 22.15 5.13 30.43
C ARG A 24 22.51 4.87 28.95
N GLN A 25 22.51 5.92 28.14
CA GLN A 25 22.76 5.86 26.69
C GLN A 25 21.72 5.00 25.92
N HIS A 26 20.56 4.73 26.51
CA HIS A 26 19.44 4.02 25.89
C HIS A 26 18.23 4.94 25.72
N GLY A 27 18.48 6.21 25.43
CA GLY A 27 17.42 7.19 25.25
C GLY A 27 17.93 8.61 25.11
N VAL A 28 16.99 9.52 24.92
CA VAL A 28 17.23 10.96 24.77
C VAL A 28 16.84 11.68 26.05
N CYS A 29 17.75 12.52 26.54
CA CYS A 29 17.48 13.41 27.66
C CYS A 29 16.78 14.68 27.18
N ALA A 30 15.57 14.97 27.68
CA ALA A 30 14.90 16.24 27.45
C ALA A 30 14.15 16.70 28.69
N TYR A 31 14.38 17.97 29.08
CA TYR A 31 13.75 18.61 30.25
C TYR A 31 13.97 17.87 31.59
N GLY A 32 15.09 17.17 31.74
CA GLY A 32 15.38 16.34 32.92
C GLY A 32 14.65 14.99 32.94
N LEU A 33 13.99 14.62 31.85
CA LEU A 33 13.30 13.33 31.67
C LEU A 33 13.97 12.51 30.58
N CYS A 34 14.00 11.20 30.76
CA CYS A 34 14.52 10.26 29.79
C CYS A 34 13.42 9.72 28.88
N PHE A 35 13.62 9.87 27.56
CA PHE A 35 12.80 9.28 26.52
C PHE A 35 13.53 8.06 25.96
N CYS A 36 13.16 6.87 26.42
CA CYS A 36 13.90 5.65 26.15
C CYS A 36 13.78 5.15 24.71
N ASP A 37 14.86 4.52 24.24
CA ASP A 37 14.92 3.81 22.97
C ASP A 37 14.00 2.58 22.99
N PRO A 38 13.56 2.08 21.81
CA PRO A 38 12.74 0.89 21.74
C PRO A 38 13.35 -0.30 22.48
N GLY A 39 12.56 -0.95 23.32
CA GLY A 39 13.02 -2.07 24.15
C GLY A 39 13.61 -1.68 25.51
N TRP A 40 13.69 -0.39 25.83
CA TRP A 40 14.13 0.10 27.14
C TRP A 40 13.02 0.88 27.87
N SER A 41 13.04 0.84 29.19
CA SER A 41 12.09 1.53 30.06
C SER A 41 12.73 1.92 31.40
N GLY A 42 11.95 2.56 32.26
CA GLY A 42 12.40 3.09 33.54
C GLY A 42 12.75 4.58 33.48
N PRO A 43 12.96 5.22 34.64
CA PRO A 43 13.26 6.65 34.72
C PRO A 43 14.60 7.03 34.08
N ASP A 44 15.52 6.07 33.98
CA ASP A 44 16.87 6.25 33.42
C ASP A 44 17.13 5.31 32.22
N CYS A 45 16.10 4.66 31.66
CA CYS A 45 16.21 3.70 30.56
C CYS A 45 17.12 2.48 30.88
N ASP A 46 17.00 1.96 32.10
CA ASP A 46 17.84 0.89 32.62
C ASP A 46 17.18 -0.49 32.65
N GLN A 47 15.88 -0.53 32.35
CA GLN A 47 15.09 -1.75 32.34
C GLN A 47 14.87 -2.19 30.89
N LEU A 48 15.25 -3.43 30.59
CA LEU A 48 14.91 -4.05 29.31
C LEU A 48 13.43 -4.46 29.34
N VAL A 49 12.67 -4.03 28.34
CA VAL A 49 11.25 -4.39 28.20
C VAL A 49 11.17 -5.82 27.65
N PRO A 50 10.56 -6.77 28.38
CA PRO A 50 10.42 -8.14 27.91
C PRO A 50 9.43 -8.21 26.74
N CYS A 51 9.66 -9.14 25.82
CA CYS A 51 8.68 -9.42 24.78
C CYS A 51 7.40 -10.04 25.35
N PRO A 52 6.23 -9.73 24.76
CA PRO A 52 4.96 -10.27 25.21
C PRO A 52 5.00 -11.81 25.13
N ASN A 53 4.71 -12.47 26.26
CA ASN A 53 4.71 -13.93 26.41
C ASN A 53 5.98 -14.63 25.86
N GLY A 54 7.13 -13.96 25.79
CA GLY A 54 8.34 -14.52 25.20
C GLY A 54 8.15 -14.94 23.73
N CYS A 55 7.29 -14.24 22.98
CA CYS A 55 6.90 -14.59 21.62
C CYS A 55 6.31 -16.00 21.48
N SER A 56 5.73 -16.52 22.56
CA SER A 56 5.10 -17.85 22.65
C SER A 56 6.00 -19.02 22.18
N GLY A 57 7.31 -18.81 22.08
CA GLY A 57 8.24 -19.78 21.50
C GLY A 57 8.15 -19.94 19.97
N HIS A 58 7.44 -19.05 19.28
CA HIS A 58 7.18 -19.08 17.83
C HIS A 58 7.71 -17.83 17.11
N GLY A 59 8.84 -17.30 17.59
CA GLY A 59 9.47 -16.16 16.99
C GLY A 59 10.67 -15.65 17.77
N THR A 60 11.32 -14.64 17.21
CA THR A 60 12.46 -13.96 17.81
C THR A 60 12.03 -12.66 18.50
N CYS A 61 12.52 -12.45 19.72
CA CYS A 61 12.31 -11.21 20.46
C CYS A 61 13.38 -10.17 20.10
N SER A 62 12.98 -8.99 19.62
CA SER A 62 13.89 -7.87 19.40
C SER A 62 13.18 -6.54 19.65
N LEU A 63 13.82 -5.64 20.41
CA LEU A 63 13.29 -4.32 20.79
C LEU A 63 11.86 -4.39 21.39
N ALA A 64 11.63 -5.36 22.28
CA ALA A 64 10.32 -5.67 22.88
C ALA A 64 9.20 -6.00 21.88
N ARG A 65 9.55 -6.39 20.65
CA ARG A 65 8.62 -6.85 19.61
C ARG A 65 8.96 -8.26 19.18
N CYS A 66 7.92 -9.04 18.91
CA CYS A 66 8.06 -10.38 18.37
C CYS A 66 8.08 -10.38 16.84
N PHE A 67 9.07 -11.05 16.29
CA PHE A 67 9.19 -11.36 14.86
C PHE A 67 8.85 -12.85 14.71
N CYS A 68 7.64 -13.14 14.27
CA CYS A 68 7.11 -14.51 14.26
C CYS A 68 7.75 -15.36 13.16
N ASP A 69 7.93 -16.64 13.48
CA ASP A 69 8.36 -17.65 12.52
C ASP A 69 7.25 -17.95 11.50
N ASP A 70 7.62 -18.57 10.36
CA ASP A 70 6.67 -18.95 9.32
C ASP A 70 5.53 -19.79 9.89
N GLY A 71 4.29 -19.44 9.53
CA GLY A 71 3.10 -20.12 10.04
C GLY A 71 2.59 -19.60 11.38
N TRP A 72 3.19 -18.54 11.95
CA TRP A 72 2.73 -17.88 13.17
C TRP A 72 2.53 -16.36 12.99
N ARG A 73 1.63 -15.78 13.77
CA ARG A 73 1.29 -14.35 13.74
C ARG A 73 0.73 -13.90 15.09
N GLY A 74 0.48 -12.59 15.19
CA GLY A 74 0.00 -11.95 16.41
C GLY A 74 1.10 -11.16 17.10
N ALA A 75 0.75 -10.41 18.14
CA ALA A 75 1.72 -9.56 18.86
C ALA A 75 2.79 -10.37 19.61
N ASP A 76 2.45 -11.60 19.97
CA ASP A 76 3.27 -12.56 20.73
C ASP A 76 3.42 -13.91 19.99
N CYS A 77 3.11 -13.96 18.70
CA CYS A 77 3.19 -15.17 17.87
C CYS A 77 2.36 -16.37 18.37
N ALA A 78 1.33 -16.14 19.19
CA ALA A 78 0.48 -17.21 19.70
C ALA A 78 -0.53 -17.76 18.68
N LEU A 79 -0.78 -17.03 17.57
CA LEU A 79 -1.80 -17.40 16.60
C LEU A 79 -1.16 -18.07 15.38
N PRO A 80 -1.74 -19.16 14.85
CA PRO A 80 -1.31 -19.68 13.56
C PRO A 80 -1.58 -18.64 12.46
N ALA A 81 -0.56 -18.37 11.65
CA ALA A 81 -0.74 -17.66 10.40
C ALA A 81 -1.48 -18.60 9.44
N PRO A 82 -2.50 -18.11 8.72
CA PRO A 82 -3.03 -18.89 7.61
C PRO A 82 -1.84 -19.16 6.68
N VAL A 83 -1.64 -20.42 6.29
CA VAL A 83 -0.69 -20.74 5.21
C VAL A 83 -0.98 -19.75 4.10
N GLU A 84 0.00 -18.92 3.76
CA GLU A 84 -0.15 -18.03 2.64
C GLU A 84 -0.56 -18.92 1.49
N ALA A 85 -1.78 -18.70 0.99
CA ALA A 85 -2.28 -19.38 -0.17
C ALA A 85 -1.41 -18.92 -1.34
N THR A 86 -0.25 -19.55 -1.51
CA THR A 86 0.39 -19.79 -2.81
C THR A 86 -0.50 -20.79 -3.58
N GLY A 87 -1.79 -20.45 -3.64
CA GLY A 87 -2.91 -21.15 -4.22
C GLY A 87 -3.74 -20.18 -5.04
N ALA A 88 -3.16 -19.07 -5.50
CA ALA A 88 -3.54 -18.54 -6.80
C ALA A 88 -3.01 -19.56 -7.81
N MET A 89 -3.79 -20.60 -8.09
CA MET A 89 -3.58 -21.49 -9.22
C MET A 89 -3.18 -20.60 -10.39
N ALA A 90 -1.94 -20.76 -10.89
CA ALA A 90 -1.31 -19.84 -11.82
C ALA A 90 -2.36 -19.43 -12.86
N LEU A 91 -2.62 -18.13 -13.06
CA LEU A 91 -3.68 -17.66 -13.96
C LEU A 91 -3.63 -18.34 -15.34
N TRP A 92 -2.46 -18.82 -15.74
CA TRP A 92 -2.22 -19.72 -16.87
C TRP A 92 -3.11 -20.98 -16.87
N THR A 93 -3.36 -21.63 -15.74
CA THR A 93 -4.31 -22.77 -15.62
C THR A 93 -5.74 -22.37 -15.96
N VAL A 94 -6.18 -21.18 -15.55
CA VAL A 94 -7.49 -20.60 -15.92
C VAL A 94 -7.51 -20.22 -17.40
N ILE A 95 -6.42 -19.65 -17.91
CA ILE A 95 -6.26 -19.28 -19.33
C ILE A 95 -6.28 -20.51 -20.24
N LEU A 96 -5.63 -21.62 -19.86
CA LEU A 96 -5.65 -22.87 -20.61
C LEU A 96 -7.05 -23.50 -20.68
N LEU A 97 -7.88 -23.32 -19.66
CA LEU A 97 -9.26 -23.81 -19.62
C LEU A 97 -10.24 -22.90 -20.37
N GLN A 98 -9.99 -21.57 -20.39
CA GLN A 98 -10.88 -20.60 -21.04
C GLN A 98 -10.52 -20.29 -22.50
N ALA A 99 -9.31 -20.62 -22.94
CA ALA A 99 -8.85 -20.46 -24.33
C ALA A 99 -9.85 -20.97 -25.40
N PRO A 100 -10.47 -22.17 -25.30
CA PRO A 100 -11.42 -22.61 -26.31
C PRO A 100 -12.69 -21.74 -26.39
N MET A 101 -13.16 -21.19 -25.26
CA MET A 101 -14.34 -20.33 -25.23
C MET A 101 -14.08 -18.93 -25.82
N VAL A 102 -12.88 -18.38 -25.61
CA VAL A 102 -12.48 -17.07 -26.15
C VAL A 102 -12.26 -17.13 -27.66
N VAL A 103 -11.72 -18.25 -28.19
CA VAL A 103 -11.55 -18.44 -29.64
C VAL A 103 -12.89 -18.55 -30.35
N LEU A 104 -13.84 -19.30 -29.79
CA LEU A 104 -15.19 -19.44 -30.36
C LEU A 104 -15.96 -18.11 -30.32
N GLY A 105 -15.90 -17.36 -29.21
CA GLY A 105 -16.49 -16.02 -29.11
C GLY A 105 -15.84 -15.00 -30.04
N GLY A 106 -14.52 -15.09 -30.23
CA GLY A 106 -13.75 -14.26 -31.15
C GLY A 106 -14.15 -14.47 -32.61
N LEU A 107 -14.33 -15.71 -33.06
CA LEU A 107 -14.73 -16.01 -34.45
C LEU A 107 -16.16 -15.53 -34.76
N LEU A 108 -17.10 -15.73 -33.84
CA LEU A 108 -18.47 -15.23 -33.98
C LEU A 108 -18.50 -13.70 -33.96
N GLY A 109 -17.77 -13.06 -33.04
CA GLY A 109 -17.67 -11.60 -32.93
C GLY A 109 -16.98 -10.96 -34.14
N TRP A 110 -15.90 -11.55 -34.64
CA TRP A 110 -15.19 -11.07 -35.83
C TRP A 110 -16.08 -11.20 -37.08
N GLY A 111 -16.83 -12.29 -37.21
CA GLY A 111 -17.83 -12.46 -38.28
C GLY A 111 -18.91 -11.37 -38.29
N VAL A 112 -19.46 -11.02 -37.12
CA VAL A 112 -20.45 -9.94 -36.99
C VAL A 112 -19.85 -8.57 -37.32
N LYS A 113 -18.65 -8.27 -36.81
CA LYS A 113 -17.96 -6.99 -37.09
C LYS A 113 -17.61 -6.88 -38.57
N HIS A 114 -17.15 -7.95 -39.20
CA HIS A 114 -16.78 -7.97 -40.62
C HIS A 114 -18.02 -7.85 -41.53
N ALA A 115 -19.14 -8.47 -41.15
CA ALA A 115 -20.43 -8.26 -41.82
C ALA A 115 -20.95 -6.82 -41.66
N SER A 116 -20.72 -6.19 -40.50
CA SER A 116 -21.08 -4.78 -40.28
C SER A 116 -20.20 -3.81 -41.08
N ASP A 117 -18.88 -4.02 -41.09
CA ASP A 117 -17.92 -3.17 -41.81
C ASP A 117 -18.16 -3.24 -43.33
N SER A 118 -18.41 -4.45 -43.85
CA SER A 118 -18.78 -4.63 -45.26
C SER A 118 -20.09 -3.94 -45.64
N ARG A 119 -21.11 -3.96 -44.76
CA ARG A 119 -22.36 -3.20 -44.97
C ARG A 119 -22.13 -1.69 -44.97
N GLN A 120 -21.31 -1.16 -44.05
CA GLN A 120 -21.00 0.26 -44.00
C GLN A 120 -20.22 0.72 -45.24
N ARG A 121 -19.23 -0.06 -45.70
CA ARG A 121 -18.49 0.24 -46.93
C ARG A 121 -19.37 0.25 -48.17
N ARG A 122 -20.37 -0.63 -48.26
CA ARG A 122 -21.36 -0.63 -49.37
C ARG A 122 -22.21 0.65 -49.35
N LYS A 123 -22.81 0.99 -48.20
CA LYS A 123 -23.59 2.24 -48.05
C LYS A 123 -22.77 3.49 -48.35
N MET A 124 -21.50 3.53 -47.95
CA MET A 124 -20.62 4.67 -48.22
C MET A 124 -20.36 4.86 -49.72
N ARG A 125 -20.15 3.78 -50.47
CA ARG A 125 -20.00 3.85 -51.93
C ARG A 125 -21.26 4.36 -52.63
N GLU A 126 -22.44 3.96 -52.15
CA GLU A 126 -23.72 4.46 -52.66
C GLU A 126 -23.89 5.97 -52.42
N ILE A 127 -23.53 6.47 -51.22
CA ILE A 127 -23.58 7.91 -50.90
C ILE A 127 -22.63 8.71 -51.79
N LEU A 128 -21.39 8.23 -51.95
CA LEU A 128 -20.39 8.90 -52.79
C LEU A 128 -20.82 8.94 -54.27
N GLN A 129 -21.50 7.91 -54.76
CA GLN A 129 -22.08 7.92 -56.12
C GLN A 129 -23.21 8.94 -56.25
N GLN A 130 -24.10 9.03 -55.24
CA GLN A 130 -25.16 10.05 -55.23
C GLN A 130 -24.61 11.47 -55.17
N GLU A 131 -23.55 11.73 -54.40
CA GLU A 131 -22.90 13.04 -54.37
C GLU A 131 -22.18 13.37 -55.67
N ALA A 132 -21.53 12.40 -56.30
CA ALA A 132 -20.89 12.62 -57.62
C ALA A 132 -21.89 12.99 -58.72
N GLN A 133 -23.16 12.60 -58.57
CA GLN A 133 -24.24 12.91 -59.50
C GLN A 133 -25.05 14.14 -59.10
N ARG A 134 -24.77 14.79 -57.95
CA ARG A 134 -25.44 16.04 -57.62
C ARG A 134 -24.94 17.15 -58.54
N PRO A 135 -25.85 17.84 -59.28
CA PRO A 135 -25.47 19.02 -60.04
C PRO A 135 -24.95 20.08 -59.06
N PHE A 136 -23.83 20.72 -59.44
CA PHE A 136 -23.22 21.81 -58.71
C PHE A 136 -24.16 23.03 -58.77
N ILE A 137 -25.13 23.11 -57.86
CA ILE A 137 -25.97 24.30 -57.72
C ILE A 137 -25.12 25.37 -57.03
N SER A 138 -24.55 26.27 -57.85
CA SER A 138 -23.92 27.50 -57.40
C SER A 138 -24.97 28.39 -56.71
N GLY A 139 -24.99 28.37 -55.38
CA GLY A 139 -25.79 29.27 -54.55
C GLY A 139 -24.88 30.17 -53.74
N LEU A 140 -24.75 31.43 -54.17
CA LEU A 140 -24.17 32.52 -53.37
C LEU A 140 -24.87 32.64 -52.01
N PRO A 141 -24.17 33.08 -50.94
CA PRO A 141 -24.82 33.49 -49.70
C PRO A 141 -25.60 34.81 -49.92
N PRO A 142 -26.83 34.95 -49.39
CA PRO A 142 -27.50 36.24 -49.34
C PRO A 142 -27.05 37.04 -48.09
N ASN A 143 -26.61 38.29 -48.35
CA ASN A 143 -26.31 39.43 -47.46
C ASN A 143 -25.31 39.25 -46.31
#